data_AF-A0A2G9RV69-F1
#
_entry.id   AF-A0A2G9RV69-F1
#
_cell.length_a   1.000
_cell.length_b   1.000
_cell.length_c   1.000
_cell.angle_alpha   90.00
_cell.angle_beta   90.00
_cell.angle_gamma   90.00
#
_symmetry.space_group_name_H-M   'P 1'
#
loop_
_entity.id
_entity.type
_entity.pdbx_description
1 polymer ?
#
loop_
_entity_poly.entity_id
_entity_poly.type
_entity_poly.pdbx_seq_one_letter_code
_entity_poly.pdbx_strand_id
1 'polypeptide(L)'
;MFLLQCQEIIQDSLKVAQSLAEDVDFHTFPFKEFGKGLIKKCKTSPDAFIQIALQLAHYRDKGKFCLTYEASMTRLFREGRTETVRSCTIESSNFVKSMMDPTKTSDIQQKLFPSPSSYLCFLFYRKKGFTLLQSPVVQRWNTTECYLQATA
;
A
#
# COMPACT_ATOMS: atom_id res chain seq x y z
N MET A 1 -13.44 32.50 38.84
CA MET A 1 -13.10 31.07 39.06
C MET A 1 -13.24 30.24 37.78
N PHE A 2 -14.38 30.24 37.09
CA PHE A 2 -14.60 29.50 35.83
C PHE A 2 -13.65 29.86 34.66
N LEU A 3 -13.30 31.14 34.53
CA LEU A 3 -12.48 31.63 33.42
C LEU A 3 -11.03 31.12 33.47
N LEU A 4 -10.51 30.90 34.69
CA LEU A 4 -9.18 30.33 34.91
C LEU A 4 -9.15 28.83 34.56
N GLN A 5 -10.20 28.08 34.92
CA GLN A 5 -10.32 26.66 34.56
C GLN A 5 -10.38 26.44 33.05
N CYS A 6 -11.13 27.29 32.33
CA CYS A 6 -11.16 27.23 30.87
C CYS A 6 -9.79 27.54 30.25
N GLN A 7 -9.06 28.51 30.80
CA GLN A 7 -7.71 28.85 30.34
C GLN A 7 -6.72 27.71 30.56
N GLU A 8 -6.77 27.04 31.72
CA GLU A 8 -5.95 25.85 32.00
C GLU A 8 -6.21 24.73 30.99
N ILE A 9 -7.47 24.40 30.72
CA ILE A 9 -7.84 23.34 29.75
C ILE A 9 -7.33 23.68 28.34
N ILE A 10 -7.43 24.94 27.92
CA ILE A 10 -6.92 25.38 26.62
C ILE A 10 -5.39 25.23 26.56
N GLN A 11 -4.68 25.64 27.61
CA GLN A 11 -3.22 25.53 27.66
C GLN A 11 -2.76 24.07 27.67
N ASP A 12 -3.45 23.20 28.40
CA ASP A 12 -3.11 21.78 28.44
C ASP A 12 -3.40 21.09 27.10
N SER A 13 -4.52 21.43 26.45
CA SER A 13 -4.82 20.94 25.10
C SER A 13 -3.79 21.41 24.08
N LEU A 14 -3.30 22.65 24.20
CA LEU A 14 -2.26 23.20 23.34
C LEU A 14 -0.93 22.46 23.53
N LYS A 15 -0.51 22.20 24.77
CA LYS A 15 0.71 21.42 25.05
C LYS A 15 0.66 20.04 24.39
N VAL A 16 -0.49 19.35 24.49
CA VAL A 16 -0.70 18.05 23.85
C VAL A 16 -0.66 18.16 22.32
N ALA A 17 -1.30 19.18 21.74
CA ALA A 17 -1.29 19.37 20.30
C ALA A 17 0.13 19.69 19.77
N GLN A 18 0.91 20.48 20.52
CA GLN A 18 2.28 20.83 20.18
C GLN A 18 3.20 19.60 20.23
N SER A 19 3.13 18.80 21.30
CA SER A 19 3.95 17.59 21.40
C SER A 19 3.64 16.58 20.28
N LEU A 20 2.37 16.42 19.92
CA LEU A 20 1.96 15.58 18.79
C LEU A 20 2.45 16.13 17.44
N ALA A 21 2.44 17.45 17.25
CA ALA A 21 2.91 18.06 16.01
C ALA A 21 4.43 17.94 15.84
N GLU A 22 5.18 18.05 16.95
CA GLU A 22 6.65 17.94 16.96
C GLU A 22 7.13 16.50 16.71
N ASP A 23 6.33 15.48 17.02
CA ASP A 23 6.65 14.06 16.81
C ASP A 23 6.39 13.57 15.37
N VAL A 24 5.87 14.43 14.48
CA VAL A 24 5.60 14.07 13.08
C VAL A 24 6.80 14.40 12.19
N ASP A 25 7.48 13.36 11.71
CA ASP A 25 8.45 13.48 10.60
C ASP A 25 7.75 13.42 9.25
N PHE A 26 7.91 14.47 8.44
CA PHE A 26 7.26 14.61 7.14
C PHE A 26 8.25 15.01 6.05
N HIS A 27 8.42 14.11 5.07
CA HIS A 27 9.29 14.34 3.93
C HIS A 27 8.49 14.36 2.62
N THR A 28 8.71 15.39 1.80
CA THR A 28 8.13 15.48 0.45
C THR A 28 9.21 15.78 -0.57
N PHE A 29 9.12 15.12 -1.73
CA PHE A 29 10.04 15.35 -2.82
C PHE A 29 9.31 15.29 -4.17
N PRO A 30 9.59 16.21 -5.10
CA PRO A 30 9.03 16.17 -6.45
C PRO A 30 9.80 15.16 -7.30
N PHE A 31 9.12 14.10 -7.75
CA PHE A 31 9.68 13.14 -8.69
C PHE A 31 9.53 13.64 -10.14
N LYS A 32 10.64 13.91 -10.84
CA LYS A 32 10.66 14.54 -12.18
C LYS A 32 11.15 13.65 -13.31
N GLU A 33 11.68 12.46 -13.03
CA GLU A 33 12.30 11.60 -14.04
C GLU A 33 11.29 11.04 -15.04
N PHE A 34 10.10 10.67 -14.56
CA PHE A 34 9.01 10.20 -15.40
C PHE A 34 7.66 10.41 -14.72
N GLY A 35 6.58 10.19 -15.47
CA GLY A 35 5.22 10.19 -14.94
C GLY A 35 4.36 9.08 -15.56
N LYS A 36 3.04 9.22 -15.41
CA LYS A 36 2.05 8.24 -15.89
C LYS A 36 2.20 7.87 -17.37
N GLY A 37 2.75 8.76 -18.21
CA GLY A 37 2.94 8.52 -19.64
C GLY A 37 3.88 7.35 -19.91
N LEU A 38 5.02 7.28 -19.22
CA LEU A 38 5.98 6.19 -19.39
C LEU A 38 5.42 4.88 -18.83
N ILE A 39 4.83 4.93 -17.64
CA ILE A 39 4.27 3.74 -16.96
C ILE A 39 3.18 3.08 -17.83
N LYS A 40 2.33 3.89 -18.47
CA LYS A 40 1.29 3.39 -19.37
C LYS A 40 1.84 2.74 -20.64
N LYS A 41 3.01 3.16 -21.15
CA LYS A 41 3.69 2.49 -22.29
C LYS A 41 4.13 1.08 -21.91
N CYS A 42 4.48 0.86 -20.64
CA CYS A 42 4.75 -0.47 -20.07
C CYS A 42 3.48 -1.28 -19.74
N LYS A 43 2.31 -0.87 -20.29
CA LYS A 43 0.99 -1.52 -20.09
C LYS A 43 0.59 -1.69 -18.63
N THR A 44 1.11 -0.85 -17.73
CA THR A 44 0.92 -0.98 -16.28
C THR A 44 0.13 0.19 -15.72
N SER A 45 -0.68 -0.06 -14.68
CA SER A 45 -1.36 1.02 -13.95
C SER A 45 -0.33 1.87 -13.20
N PRO A 46 -0.37 3.22 -13.30
CA PRO A 46 0.49 4.09 -12.50
C PRO A 46 0.38 3.83 -11.00
N ASP A 47 -0.83 3.54 -10.53
CA ASP A 47 -1.11 3.27 -9.12
C ASP A 47 -0.48 1.96 -8.66
N ALA A 48 -0.72 0.87 -9.39
CA ALA A 48 -0.09 -0.42 -9.11
C ALA A 48 1.44 -0.35 -9.18
N PHE A 49 1.99 0.42 -10.13
CA PHE A 49 3.43 0.63 -10.25
C PHE A 49 4.02 1.27 -8.98
N ILE A 50 3.38 2.32 -8.46
CA ILE A 50 3.83 2.99 -7.23
C ILE A 50 3.69 2.07 -6.01
N GLN A 51 2.62 1.28 -5.91
CA GLN A 51 2.45 0.31 -4.82
C GLN A 51 3.57 -0.75 -4.79
N ILE A 52 3.94 -1.29 -5.96
CA ILE A 52 5.06 -2.24 -6.05
C ILE A 52 6.41 -1.56 -5.76
N ALA A 53 6.62 -0.35 -6.26
CA ALA A 53 7.84 0.41 -5.98
C ALA A 53 7.98 0.70 -4.47
N LEU A 54 6.89 1.04 -3.78
CA LEU A 54 6.87 1.24 -2.33
C LEU A 54 7.23 -0.04 -1.57
N GLN A 55 6.71 -1.19 -1.99
CA GLN A 55 7.06 -2.47 -1.39
C GLN A 55 8.53 -2.84 -1.59
N LEU A 56 9.06 -2.61 -2.79
CA LEU A 56 10.48 -2.83 -3.07
C LEU A 56 11.35 -1.91 -2.21
N ALA A 57 11.00 -0.63 -2.09
CA ALA A 57 11.72 0.34 -1.26
C ALA A 57 11.68 -0.07 0.22
N HIS A 58 10.52 -0.45 0.73
CA HIS A 58 10.37 -0.93 2.11
C HIS A 58 11.19 -2.20 2.37
N TYR A 59 11.13 -3.18 1.46
CA TYR A 59 11.89 -4.42 1.60
C TYR A 59 13.40 -4.17 1.54
N ARG A 60 13.86 -3.24 0.71
CA ARG A 60 15.26 -2.80 0.67
C ARG A 60 15.72 -2.17 1.98
N ASP A 61 14.87 -1.36 2.62
CA ASP A 61 15.20 -0.68 3.88
C ASP A 61 15.13 -1.62 5.10
N LYS A 62 14.10 -2.47 5.18
CA LYS A 62 13.80 -3.28 6.39
C LYS A 62 14.13 -4.77 6.27
N GLY A 63 14.39 -5.28 5.06
CA GLY A 63 14.62 -6.71 4.80
C GLY A 63 13.39 -7.61 4.98
N LYS A 64 12.21 -7.03 5.25
CA LYS A 64 10.97 -7.77 5.51
C LYS A 64 9.76 -7.11 4.87
N PHE A 65 8.74 -7.91 4.58
CA PHE A 65 7.46 -7.43 4.10
C PHE A 65 6.59 -6.91 5.25
N CYS A 66 5.70 -5.97 4.95
CA CYS A 66 4.72 -5.44 5.89
C CYS A 66 3.33 -5.42 5.27
N LEU A 67 2.30 -5.44 6.11
CA LEU A 67 0.92 -5.36 5.65
C LEU A 67 0.60 -3.94 5.18
N THR A 68 0.56 -3.74 3.87
CA THR A 68 0.18 -2.46 3.26
C THR A 68 -1.35 -2.28 3.35
N TYR A 69 -1.77 -1.06 3.70
CA TYR A 69 -3.15 -0.60 3.61
C TYR A 69 -3.25 0.36 2.44
N GLU A 70 -4.10 0.04 1.47
CA GLU A 70 -4.41 0.94 0.35
C GLU A 70 -5.91 1.22 0.35
N ALA A 71 -6.28 2.50 0.42
CA ALA A 71 -7.68 2.91 0.44
C ALA A 71 -8.30 2.85 -0.96
N SER A 72 -9.40 2.11 -1.11
CA SER A 72 -10.16 2.06 -2.36
C SER A 72 -11.59 2.56 -2.13
N MET A 73 -11.98 3.62 -2.83
CA MET A 73 -13.34 4.19 -2.74
C MET A 73 -14.43 3.21 -3.22
N THR A 74 -15.55 3.13 -2.51
CA THR A 74 -16.72 2.30 -2.86
C THR A 74 -17.93 3.14 -3.29
N ARG A 75 -17.67 4.27 -3.96
CA ARG A 75 -18.68 5.27 -4.38
C ARG A 75 -19.80 4.73 -5.28
N LEU A 76 -19.66 3.51 -5.81
CA LEU A 76 -20.71 2.83 -6.57
C LEU A 76 -21.88 2.36 -5.69
N PHE A 77 -21.72 2.35 -4.37
CA PHE A 77 -22.74 1.95 -3.40
C PHE A 77 -23.32 3.15 -2.68
N ARG A 78 -24.62 3.07 -2.34
CA ARG A 78 -25.25 4.04 -1.43
C ARG A 78 -24.56 3.97 -0.07
N GLU A 79 -24.16 5.11 0.47
CA GLU A 79 -23.31 5.22 1.67
C GLU A 79 -21.93 4.55 1.57
N GLY A 80 -21.45 4.27 0.36
CA GLY A 80 -20.12 3.71 0.13
C GLY A 80 -19.01 4.66 0.59
N ARG A 81 -18.15 4.17 1.50
CA ARG A 81 -16.96 4.88 2.02
C ARG A 81 -15.71 4.37 1.30
N THR A 82 -14.88 3.61 2.00
CA THR A 82 -13.61 3.06 1.52
C THR A 82 -13.51 1.59 1.91
N GLU A 83 -12.90 0.79 1.05
CA GLU A 83 -12.54 -0.59 1.30
C GLU A 83 -11.00 -0.75 1.25
N THR A 84 -10.45 -1.80 1.85
CA THR A 84 -9.01 -1.96 2.03
C THR A 84 -8.40 -2.86 0.97
N VAL A 85 -7.57 -2.33 0.08
CA VAL A 85 -6.74 -3.15 -0.81
C VAL A 85 -5.47 -3.55 -0.06
N ARG A 86 -5.11 -4.83 -0.16
CA ARG A 86 -3.87 -5.38 0.40
C ARG A 86 -2.89 -5.57 -0.74
N SER A 87 -2.01 -4.59 -0.92
CA SER A 87 -1.08 -4.59 -2.04
C SER A 87 0.02 -5.65 -1.85
N CYS A 88 0.24 -6.16 -0.63
CA CYS A 88 1.24 -7.21 -0.35
C CYS A 88 0.65 -8.59 -0.67
N THR A 89 0.98 -9.10 -1.86
CA THR A 89 0.55 -10.41 -2.37
C THR A 89 1.75 -11.33 -2.56
N ILE A 90 1.51 -12.60 -2.85
CA ILE A 90 2.58 -13.57 -3.09
C ILE A 90 3.37 -13.16 -4.36
N GLU A 91 2.68 -12.68 -5.39
CA GLU A 91 3.27 -12.25 -6.66
C GLU A 91 4.18 -11.04 -6.48
N SER A 92 3.74 -10.01 -5.76
CA SER A 92 4.60 -8.85 -5.46
C SER A 92 5.79 -9.23 -4.59
N SER A 93 5.58 -10.09 -3.59
CA SER A 93 6.66 -10.55 -2.72
C SER A 93 7.73 -11.31 -3.52
N ASN A 94 7.31 -12.17 -4.45
CA ASN A 94 8.22 -12.89 -5.35
C ASN A 94 8.97 -11.95 -6.30
N PHE A 95 8.28 -10.95 -6.86
CA PHE A 95 8.92 -9.93 -7.68
C PHE A 95 9.98 -9.16 -6.88
N VAL A 96 9.63 -8.67 -5.69
CA VAL A 96 10.54 -7.92 -4.82
C VAL A 96 11.75 -8.77 -4.41
N LYS A 97 11.54 -10.03 -4.00
CA LYS A 97 12.63 -10.97 -3.71
C LYS A 97 13.55 -11.16 -4.93
N SER A 98 12.98 -11.30 -6.14
CA SER A 98 13.77 -11.45 -7.37
C SER A 98 14.58 -10.21 -7.75
N MET A 99 14.11 -9.02 -7.37
CA MET A 99 14.81 -7.74 -7.58
C MET A 99 15.96 -7.51 -6.58
N MET A 100 16.02 -8.30 -5.50
CA MET A 100 17.09 -8.25 -4.50
C MET A 100 18.15 -9.34 -4.71
N ASP A 101 17.85 -10.35 -5.53
CA ASP A 101 18.74 -11.47 -5.81
C ASP A 101 19.65 -11.14 -7.01
N PRO A 102 20.99 -11.04 -6.80
CA PRO A 102 21.93 -10.71 -7.88
C PRO A 102 22.06 -11.83 -8.92
N THR A 103 21.57 -13.04 -8.62
CA THR A 103 21.63 -14.18 -9.54
C THR A 103 20.50 -14.19 -10.58
N LYS A 104 19.48 -13.33 -10.41
CA LYS A 104 18.32 -13.28 -11.31
C LYS A 104 18.58 -12.34 -12.48
N THR A 105 18.33 -12.84 -13.69
CA THR A 105 18.39 -12.05 -14.92
C THR A 105 17.21 -11.07 -15.00
N SER A 106 17.41 -9.94 -15.68
CA SER A 106 16.38 -8.94 -15.99
C SER A 106 15.11 -9.55 -16.59
N ASP A 107 15.24 -10.59 -17.43
CA ASP A 107 14.11 -11.24 -18.08
C ASP A 107 13.20 -11.98 -17.08
N ILE A 108 13.80 -12.57 -16.04
CA ILE A 108 13.04 -13.26 -14.98
C ILE A 108 12.32 -12.22 -14.11
N GLN A 109 13.00 -11.13 -13.77
CA GLN A 109 12.41 -10.03 -13.00
C GLN A 109 11.24 -9.38 -13.75
N GLN A 110 11.37 -9.14 -15.05
CA GLN A 110 10.28 -8.61 -15.88
C GLN A 110 9.09 -9.57 -15.97
N LYS A 111 9.33 -10.88 -16.05
CA LYS A 111 8.25 -11.89 -16.03
C LYS A 111 7.54 -11.98 -14.69
N LEU A 112 8.29 -11.79 -13.60
CA LEU A 112 7.73 -11.79 -12.24
C LEU A 112 7.01 -10.50 -11.90
N PHE A 113 7.22 -9.42 -12.67
CA PHE A 113 6.49 -8.17 -12.47
C PHE A 113 4.99 -8.46 -12.52
N PRO A 114 4.26 -8.22 -11.41
CA PRO A 114 2.89 -8.68 -11.31
C PRO A 114 2.06 -8.06 -12.42
N SER A 115 1.35 -8.93 -13.15
CA SER A 115 0.55 -8.47 -14.28
C SER A 115 -0.42 -7.38 -13.80
N PRO A 116 -0.66 -6.33 -14.61
CA PRO A 116 -1.63 -5.30 -14.29
C PRO A 116 -3.02 -5.90 -14.01
N SER A 117 -3.32 -7.04 -14.63
CA SER A 117 -4.58 -7.74 -14.49
C SER A 117 -4.84 -8.18 -13.04
N SER A 118 -3.87 -8.71 -12.28
CA SER A 118 -4.12 -9.16 -10.91
C SER A 118 -4.41 -7.99 -9.95
N TYR A 119 -3.55 -6.96 -9.92
CA TYR A 119 -3.76 -5.78 -9.07
C TYR A 119 -4.98 -4.95 -9.45
N LEU A 120 -5.18 -4.67 -10.75
CA LEU A 120 -6.37 -3.94 -11.21
C LEU A 120 -7.64 -4.75 -11.03
N CYS A 121 -7.58 -6.08 -11.16
CA CYS A 121 -8.69 -6.97 -10.81
C CYS A 121 -9.03 -6.76 -9.33
N PHE A 122 -8.09 -6.88 -8.40
CA PHE A 122 -8.36 -6.65 -6.98
C PHE A 122 -8.93 -5.25 -6.69
N LEU A 123 -8.34 -4.20 -7.25
CA LEU A 123 -8.86 -2.83 -7.14
C LEU A 123 -10.27 -2.70 -7.71
N PHE A 124 -10.54 -3.30 -8.86
CA PHE A 124 -11.85 -3.23 -9.53
C PHE A 124 -12.92 -4.01 -8.77
N TYR A 125 -12.64 -5.25 -8.36
CA TYR A 125 -13.55 -6.06 -7.56
C TYR A 125 -13.88 -5.40 -6.22
N ARG A 126 -12.89 -4.75 -5.58
CA ARG A 126 -13.13 -4.00 -4.33
C ARG A 126 -13.90 -2.69 -4.55
N LYS A 127 -13.64 -1.94 -5.63
CA LYS A 127 -14.48 -0.79 -6.03
C LYS A 127 -15.92 -1.19 -6.32
N LYS A 128 -16.14 -2.42 -6.77
CA LYS A 128 -17.44 -3.06 -7.01
C LYS A 128 -18.00 -3.75 -5.75
N GLY A 129 -17.48 -3.47 -4.55
CA GLY A 129 -18.10 -3.85 -3.28
C GLY A 129 -18.10 -5.35 -2.98
N PHE A 130 -17.36 -6.15 -3.72
CA PHE A 130 -17.16 -7.56 -3.39
C PHE A 130 -16.18 -7.64 -2.22
N THR A 131 -16.71 -7.84 -1.02
CA THR A 131 -15.92 -8.21 0.16
C THR A 131 -15.39 -9.63 0.00
N LEU A 132 -14.22 -9.89 0.59
CA LEU A 132 -13.41 -11.12 0.50
C LEU A 132 -14.12 -12.42 0.96
N LEU A 133 -15.39 -12.38 1.35
CA LEU A 133 -16.10 -13.53 1.93
C LEU A 133 -16.94 -14.34 0.94
N GLN A 134 -17.08 -13.91 -0.33
CA GLN A 134 -18.04 -14.54 -1.26
C GLN A 134 -17.45 -15.10 -2.57
N SER A 135 -16.11 -15.11 -2.75
CA SER A 135 -15.50 -15.68 -3.95
C SER A 135 -14.67 -16.95 -3.64
N PRO A 136 -15.03 -18.13 -4.22
CA PRO A 136 -14.27 -19.37 -4.07
C PRO A 136 -12.82 -19.27 -4.59
N VAL A 137 -12.54 -18.31 -5.47
CA VAL A 137 -11.20 -18.10 -6.07
C VAL A 137 -10.23 -17.44 -5.07
N VAL A 138 -10.74 -16.75 -4.04
CA VAL A 138 -9.94 -15.95 -3.09
C VAL A 138 -9.60 -16.73 -1.81
N GLN A 139 -10.32 -17.81 -1.49
CA GLN A 139 -9.94 -18.71 -0.37
C GLN A 139 -8.59 -19.42 -0.59
N ARG A 140 -8.02 -19.34 -1.79
CA ARG A 140 -6.69 -19.87 -2.11
C ARG A 140 -5.54 -18.89 -1.86
N TRP A 141 -5.83 -17.63 -1.55
CA TRP A 141 -4.84 -16.55 -1.44
C TRP A 141 -4.86 -15.96 -0.02
N ASN A 142 -4.42 -16.77 0.94
CA ASN A 142 -4.30 -16.36 2.34
C ASN A 142 -3.17 -15.32 2.46
N THR A 143 -3.54 -14.06 2.66
CA THR A 143 -2.59 -12.98 3.02
C THR A 143 -1.78 -13.31 4.28
N THR A 144 -2.28 -14.18 5.15
CA THR A 144 -1.58 -14.77 6.30
C THR A 144 -0.43 -15.72 5.91
N GLU A 145 -0.54 -16.50 4.83
CA GLU A 145 0.56 -17.35 4.35
C GLU A 145 1.70 -16.52 3.76
N CYS A 146 1.38 -15.39 3.13
CA CYS A 146 2.38 -14.44 2.62
C CYS A 146 3.24 -13.86 3.77
N TYR A 147 2.63 -13.63 4.95
CA TYR A 147 3.35 -13.20 6.15
C TYR A 147 4.23 -14.33 6.72
N LEU A 148 3.73 -15.57 6.75
CA LEU A 148 4.45 -16.75 7.25
C LEU A 148 5.61 -17.17 6.33
N GLN A 149 5.46 -17.05 5.01
CA GLN A 149 6.51 -17.30 4.01
C GLN A 149 7.52 -16.15 3.86
N ALA A 150 7.30 -15.02 4.54
CA ALA A 150 8.20 -13.87 4.58
C ALA A 150 9.09 -13.83 5.83
N THR A 151 8.80 -14.67 6.82
CA THR A 151 9.57 -14.81 8.08
C THR A 151 10.49 -16.03 8.11
N ALA A 152 10.53 -16.82 7.03
CA ALA A 152 11.40 -17.98 6.86
C ALA A 152 12.47 -17.70 5.80
#